data_AF-A0AAD8IE49-F1
#
_entry.id   AF-A0AAD8IE49-F1
#
_cell.length_a   1.000
_cell.length_b   1.000
_cell.length_c   1.000
_cell.angle_alpha   90.00
_cell.angle_beta   90.00
_cell.angle_gamma   90.00
#
_symmetry.space_group_name_H-M   'P 1'
#
loop_
_entity.id
_entity.type
_entity.pdbx_description
1 polymer ?
#
loop_
_entity_poly.entity_id
_entity_poly.type
_entity_poly.pdbx_seq_one_letter_code
_entity_poly.pdbx_strand_id
1 'polypeptide(L)'
;MDKKYAAENLLNELSSYHGAVIRQMKQMVELYIKLAELETKEEIPIKRSLCQDILSIRQLERVPVVTSTFPIDHSCQYHSSCNKYRQLVKSGNDDLRQDSVMEQFFGLVNTFLQNHRDTWKRSLRICTYTVVPFTSSAGVLEWVNGTVPLGEYLIGRMRSGGAHGRYGAGDCTFLKCR
;
A
#
# COMPACT_ATOMS: atom_id res chain seq x y z
N MET A 1 -18.36 25.74 6.56
CA MET A 1 -18.30 24.61 7.50
C MET A 1 -16.92 23.98 7.38
N ASP A 2 -16.15 23.90 8.46
CA ASP A 2 -14.78 23.34 8.42
C ASP A 2 -14.84 21.82 8.17
N LYS A 3 -14.04 21.32 7.22
CA LYS A 3 -13.97 19.89 6.85
C LYS A 3 -13.56 19.03 8.04
N LYS A 4 -12.67 19.55 8.91
CA LYS A 4 -12.26 18.87 10.13
C LYS A 4 -13.45 18.69 11.07
N TYR A 5 -14.17 19.78 11.35
CA TYR A 5 -15.34 19.77 12.23
C TYR A 5 -16.44 18.83 11.72
N ALA A 6 -16.71 18.82 10.41
CA ALA A 6 -17.68 17.90 9.82
C ALA A 6 -17.27 16.43 9.99
N ALA A 7 -15.99 16.10 9.79
CA ALA A 7 -15.48 14.76 10.00
C ALA A 7 -15.54 14.31 11.47
N GLU A 8 -15.23 15.20 12.42
CA GLU A 8 -15.34 14.93 13.85
C GLU A 8 -16.80 14.63 14.27
N ASN A 9 -17.76 15.40 13.75
CA ASN A 9 -19.17 15.14 14.01
C ASN A 9 -19.64 13.78 13.47
N LEU A 10 -19.26 13.44 12.24
CA LEU A 10 -19.57 12.14 11.64
C LEU A 10 -18.94 10.99 12.45
N LEU A 11 -17.70 11.16 12.91
CA LEU A 11 -17.02 10.16 13.73
C LEU A 11 -17.73 9.96 15.07
N ASN A 12 -18.22 11.02 15.71
CA ASN A 12 -18.98 10.94 16.96
C ASN A 12 -20.29 10.19 16.76
N GLU A 13 -21.01 10.47 15.68
CA GLU A 13 -22.24 9.77 15.32
C GLU A 13 -21.98 8.26 15.09
N LEU A 14 -21.02 7.92 14.23
CA LEU A 14 -20.69 6.53 13.90
C LEU A 14 -20.13 5.75 15.10
N SER A 15 -19.45 6.43 16.03
CA SER A 15 -18.92 5.80 17.25
C SER A 15 -20.02 5.27 18.17
N SER A 16 -21.24 5.83 18.11
CA SER A 16 -22.38 5.32 18.86
C SER A 16 -22.84 3.93 18.37
N TYR A 17 -22.73 3.66 17.08
CA TYR A 17 -23.15 2.40 16.44
C TYR A 17 -22.01 1.38 16.31
N HIS A 18 -20.79 1.85 16.01
CA HIS A 18 -19.66 1.00 15.62
C HIS A 18 -18.38 1.25 16.45
N GLY A 19 -18.53 1.76 17.67
CA GLY A 19 -17.41 2.24 18.49
C GLY A 19 -16.28 1.24 18.71
N ALA A 20 -16.55 -0.07 18.78
CA ALA A 20 -15.50 -1.09 18.93
C ALA A 20 -14.57 -1.16 17.70
N VAL A 21 -15.13 -1.17 16.49
CA VAL A 21 -14.36 -1.22 15.23
C VAL A 21 -13.61 0.09 15.04
N ILE A 22 -14.26 1.23 15.28
CA ILE A 22 -13.65 2.55 15.13
C ILE A 22 -12.46 2.74 16.08
N ARG A 23 -12.57 2.29 17.33
CA ARG A 23 -11.43 2.33 18.28
C ARG A 23 -10.25 1.49 17.80
N GLN A 24 -10.51 0.26 17.34
CA GLN A 24 -9.45 -0.63 16.83
C GLN A 24 -8.82 -0.08 15.54
N MET A 25 -9.61 0.50 14.64
CA MET A 25 -9.10 1.16 13.43
C MET A 25 -8.23 2.35 13.77
N LYS A 26 -8.62 3.18 14.75
CA LYS A 26 -7.80 4.31 15.21
C LYS A 26 -6.45 3.83 15.76
N GLN A 27 -6.46 2.81 16.62
CA GLN A 27 -5.24 2.21 17.15
C GLN A 27 -4.34 1.66 16.04
N MET A 28 -4.92 0.98 15.05
CA MET A 28 -4.20 0.46 13.89
C MET A 28 -3.53 1.58 13.10
N VAL A 29 -4.26 2.63 12.74
CA VAL A 29 -3.73 3.77 11.98
C VAL A 29 -2.59 4.46 12.74
N GLU A 30 -2.75 4.69 14.04
CA GLU A 30 -1.69 5.27 14.89
C GLU A 30 -0.42 4.42 14.91
N LEU A 31 -0.55 3.09 14.96
CA LEU A 31 0.59 2.17 14.90
C LEU A 31 1.28 2.19 13.53
N TYR A 32 0.52 2.23 12.43
CA TYR A 32 1.10 2.33 11.09
C TYR A 32 1.86 3.66 10.89
N ILE A 33 1.30 4.78 11.35
CA ILE A 33 1.99 6.09 11.26
C ILE A 33 3.30 6.04 12.05
N LYS A 34 3.28 5.51 13.28
CA LYS A 34 4.50 5.34 14.09
C LYS A 34 5.53 4.45 13.40
N LEU A 35 5.10 3.32 12.83
CA LEU A 35 5.98 2.42 12.09
C LEU A 35 6.63 3.13 10.88
N ALA A 36 5.82 3.88 10.13
CA ALA A 36 6.26 4.65 8.98
C ALA A 36 7.34 5.68 9.34
N GLU A 37 7.18 6.37 10.47
CA GLU A 37 8.11 7.40 10.97
C GLU A 37 9.40 6.82 11.58
N LEU A 38 9.37 5.57 12.04
CA LEU A 38 10.57 4.88 12.52
C LEU A 38 11.48 4.46 11.37
N GLU A 39 10.91 4.03 10.23
CA GLU A 39 11.69 3.65 9.05
C GLU A 39 12.42 4.82 8.37
N THR A 40 11.94 6.05 8.53
CA THR A 40 12.60 7.24 7.96
C THR A 40 13.80 7.72 8.77
N LYS A 41 13.97 7.26 10.02
CA LYS A 41 14.99 7.79 10.92
C LYS A 41 16.31 7.02 10.92
N GLU A 42 16.39 5.77 10.47
CA GLU A 42 17.68 5.04 10.41
C GLU A 42 17.73 3.92 9.34
N GLU A 43 18.84 3.84 8.58
CA GLU A 43 19.28 2.63 7.85
C GLU A 43 19.74 1.53 8.83
N ILE A 44 18.90 1.12 9.78
CA ILE A 44 19.23 0.04 10.73
C ILE A 44 18.67 -1.31 10.26
N PRO A 45 19.43 -2.41 10.42
CA PRO A 45 18.90 -3.75 10.19
C PRO A 45 17.72 -4.01 11.16
N ILE A 46 16.50 -4.03 10.59
CA ILE A 46 15.13 -4.07 11.19
C ILE A 46 14.87 -5.23 12.18
N LYS A 47 15.88 -6.01 12.57
CA LYS A 47 15.73 -7.18 13.44
C LYS A 47 15.82 -6.90 14.95
N ARG A 48 16.19 -5.69 15.39
CA ARG A 48 16.28 -5.36 16.83
C ARG A 48 15.04 -4.60 17.30
N SER A 49 14.14 -5.40 17.89
CA SER A 49 12.99 -5.00 18.71
C SER A 49 12.06 -3.96 18.08
N LEU A 50 11.26 -4.37 17.10
CA LEU A 50 9.92 -3.78 16.95
C LEU A 50 9.27 -3.82 18.33
N CYS A 51 9.04 -2.65 18.92
CA CYS A 51 8.52 -2.47 20.27
C CYS A 51 7.30 -3.39 20.49
N GLN A 52 7.15 -3.97 21.68
CA GLN A 52 6.11 -4.96 22.00
C GLN A 52 4.70 -4.51 21.56
N ASP A 53 4.45 -3.20 21.52
CA ASP A 53 3.22 -2.58 21.07
C ASP A 53 2.90 -2.79 19.58
N ILE A 54 3.92 -2.84 18.70
CA ILE A 54 3.77 -3.08 17.25
C ILE A 54 3.49 -4.57 16.97
N LEU A 55 4.02 -5.47 17.82
CA LEU A 55 3.71 -6.90 17.78
C LEU A 55 2.29 -7.20 18.28
N SER A 56 1.65 -6.25 18.97
CA SER A 56 0.27 -6.32 19.47
C SER A 56 -0.80 -6.18 18.38
N ILE A 57 -0.42 -5.88 17.13
CA ILE A 57 -1.35 -5.89 15.98
C ILE A 57 -2.07 -7.25 15.84
N ARG A 58 -1.49 -8.34 16.36
CA ARG A 58 -2.15 -9.66 16.44
C ARG A 58 -3.46 -9.67 17.22
N GLN A 59 -3.69 -8.71 18.11
CA GLN A 59 -4.91 -8.61 18.93
C GLN A 59 -6.04 -7.80 18.26
N LEU A 60 -5.82 -7.30 17.04
CA LEU A 60 -6.85 -6.62 16.26
C LEU A 60 -7.73 -7.65 15.55
N GLU A 61 -8.82 -8.07 16.20
CA GLU A 61 -9.73 -9.08 15.64
C GLU A 61 -10.69 -8.54 14.59
N ARG A 62 -11.01 -7.23 14.61
CA ARG A 62 -12.08 -6.65 13.78
C ARG A 62 -11.60 -5.68 12.71
N VAL A 63 -10.29 -5.54 12.53
CA VAL A 63 -9.72 -4.57 11.59
C VAL A 63 -9.39 -5.26 10.26
N PRO A 64 -9.95 -4.80 9.13
CA PRO A 64 -9.63 -5.37 7.83
C PRO A 64 -8.18 -5.05 7.43
N VAL A 65 -7.59 -5.90 6.59
CA VAL A 65 -6.36 -5.56 5.87
C VAL A 65 -6.70 -4.43 4.90
N VAL A 66 -6.30 -3.21 5.24
CA VAL A 66 -6.74 -1.98 4.54
C VAL A 66 -6.35 -1.90 3.06
N THR A 67 -5.35 -2.69 2.64
CA THR A 67 -4.92 -2.78 1.24
C THR A 67 -5.60 -3.92 0.47
N SER A 68 -6.51 -4.67 1.09
CA SER A 68 -7.18 -5.81 0.48
C SER A 68 -8.65 -5.51 0.28
N THR A 69 -9.14 -5.76 -0.94
CA THR A 69 -10.55 -5.69 -1.26
C THR A 69 -11.21 -7.03 -0.96
N PHE A 70 -12.19 -7.01 -0.06
CA PHE A 70 -13.01 -8.18 0.25
C PHE A 70 -14.43 -7.93 -0.29
N PRO A 71 -15.06 -8.92 -0.96
CA PRO A 71 -16.46 -8.81 -1.31
C PRO A 71 -17.29 -8.66 -0.03
N ILE A 72 -18.25 -7.74 -0.05
CA ILE A 72 -19.14 -7.52 1.09
C ILE A 72 -20.08 -8.73 1.19
N ASP A 73 -19.92 -9.53 2.24
CA ASP A 73 -20.86 -10.60 2.59
C ASP A 73 -21.91 -10.04 3.55
N HIS A 74 -23.16 -9.98 3.09
CA HIS A 74 -24.31 -9.51 3.87
C HIS A 74 -24.63 -10.41 5.06
N SER A 75 -24.16 -11.66 5.07
CA SER A 75 -24.29 -12.58 6.21
C SER A 75 -23.20 -12.38 7.26
N CYS A 76 -22.21 -11.53 6.98
CA CYS A 76 -21.02 -11.29 7.80
C CYS A 76 -20.21 -12.55 8.13
N GLN A 77 -20.27 -13.60 7.28
CA GLN A 77 -19.55 -14.86 7.48
C GLN A 77 -18.22 -14.85 6.73
N TYR A 78 -17.26 -14.09 7.25
CA TYR A 78 -15.90 -14.08 6.70
C TYR A 78 -15.11 -15.27 7.23
N HIS A 79 -14.73 -16.21 6.35
CA HIS A 79 -13.84 -17.31 6.71
C HIS A 79 -12.40 -16.77 6.88
N SER A 80 -11.72 -17.14 7.95
CA SER A 80 -10.34 -16.75 8.24
C SER A 80 -9.35 -17.47 7.32
N SER A 81 -9.30 -17.09 6.05
CA SER A 81 -8.25 -17.54 5.15
C SER A 81 -6.90 -16.97 5.60
N CYS A 82 -5.93 -17.84 5.89
CA CYS A 82 -4.57 -17.45 6.28
C CYS A 82 -3.73 -16.97 5.07
N ASN A 83 -4.22 -15.93 4.39
CA ASN A 83 -3.49 -15.29 3.30
C ASN A 83 -2.52 -14.25 3.87
N LYS A 84 -1.26 -14.29 3.41
CA LYS A 84 -0.24 -13.32 3.81
C LYS A 84 -0.28 -12.14 2.83
N TYR A 85 -0.67 -10.98 3.32
CA TYR A 85 -0.66 -9.73 2.57
C TYR A 85 0.58 -8.92 2.95
N ARG A 86 1.44 -8.65 1.98
CA ARG A 86 2.59 -7.76 2.17
C ARG A 86 2.12 -6.33 1.93
N GLN A 87 2.56 -5.43 2.79
CA GLN A 87 2.22 -4.01 2.73
C GLN A 87 3.51 -3.21 2.84
N LEU A 88 3.58 -2.12 2.08
CA LEU A 88 4.62 -1.12 2.20
C LEU A 88 4.08 0.04 3.01
N VAL A 89 4.70 0.28 4.16
CA VAL A 89 4.40 1.44 4.99
C VAL A 89 5.33 2.55 4.55
N LYS A 90 4.80 3.76 4.37
CA LYS A 90 5.58 4.89 3.86
C LYS A 90 5.26 6.13 4.65
N SER A 91 6.30 6.83 5.11
CA SER A 91 6.21 8.22 5.57
C SER A 91 7.24 9.09 4.86
N GLY A 92 7.02 10.40 4.86
CA GLY A 92 7.98 11.39 4.38
C GLY A 92 7.32 12.46 3.54
N ASN A 93 8.04 12.93 2.51
CA ASN A 93 7.64 14.06 1.69
C ASN A 93 6.80 13.68 0.46
N ASP A 94 6.42 12.40 0.33
CA ASP A 94 5.67 11.92 -0.82
C ASP A 94 4.16 12.05 -0.58
N ASP A 95 3.44 12.67 -1.52
CA ASP A 95 2.00 12.91 -1.40
C ASP A 95 1.20 11.68 -1.82
N LEU A 96 1.02 10.75 -0.87
CA LEU A 96 0.24 9.52 -1.07
C LEU A 96 -1.23 9.77 -1.44
N ARG A 97 -1.75 11.00 -1.27
CA ARG A 97 -3.10 11.34 -1.74
C ARG A 97 -3.14 11.50 -3.24
N GLN A 98 -2.07 12.01 -3.86
CA GLN A 98 -1.98 12.05 -5.32
C GLN A 98 -1.87 10.64 -5.89
N ASP A 99 -1.04 9.80 -5.27
CA ASP A 99 -0.88 8.40 -5.68
C ASP A 99 -2.23 7.65 -5.60
N SER A 100 -2.99 7.81 -4.50
CA SER A 100 -4.29 7.13 -4.36
C SER A 100 -5.35 7.63 -5.35
N VAL A 101 -5.35 8.91 -5.68
CA VAL A 101 -6.24 9.48 -6.72
C VAL A 101 -5.87 8.92 -8.10
N MET A 102 -4.58 8.78 -8.40
CA MET A 102 -4.12 8.19 -9.66
C MET A 102 -4.49 6.71 -9.78
N GLU A 103 -4.38 5.92 -8.70
CA GLU A 103 -4.82 4.52 -8.71
C GLU A 103 -6.33 4.40 -8.95
N GLN A 104 -7.15 5.29 -8.36
CA GLN A 104 -8.59 5.33 -8.65
C GLN A 104 -8.87 5.66 -10.12
N PHE A 105 -8.12 6.62 -10.69
CA PHE A 105 -8.22 6.96 -12.10
C PHE A 105 -7.88 5.75 -12.99
N PHE A 106 -6.83 5.00 -12.68
CA PHE A 106 -6.53 3.76 -13.42
C PHE A 106 -7.61 2.69 -13.26
N GLY A 107 -8.26 2.61 -12.10
CA GLY A 107 -9.46 1.79 -11.91
C GLY A 107 -10.60 2.18 -12.87
N LEU A 108 -10.82 3.48 -13.08
CA LEU A 108 -11.79 3.97 -14.05
C LEU A 108 -11.37 3.65 -15.49
N VAL A 109 -10.09 3.83 -15.85
CA VAL A 109 -9.56 3.43 -17.16
C VAL A 109 -9.79 1.94 -17.43
N ASN A 110 -9.57 1.09 -16.42
CA ASN A 110 -9.85 -0.35 -16.53
C ASN A 110 -11.33 -0.64 -16.80
N THR A 111 -12.24 0.11 -16.20
CA THR A 111 -13.68 0.01 -16.50
C THR A 111 -13.94 0.32 -17.98
N PHE A 112 -13.35 1.38 -18.53
CA PHE A 112 -13.49 1.70 -19.96
C PHE A 112 -12.89 0.63 -20.88
N LEU A 113 -11.71 0.09 -20.53
CA LEU A 113 -11.06 -0.98 -21.30
C LEU A 113 -11.88 -2.28 -21.28
N GLN A 114 -12.59 -2.58 -20.20
CA GLN A 114 -13.46 -3.76 -20.13
C GLN A 114 -14.76 -3.58 -20.92
N ASN A 115 -15.28 -2.36 -21.02
CA ASN A 115 -16.52 -2.07 -21.73
C ASN A 115 -16.35 -2.00 -23.26
N HIS A 116 -15.12 -1.90 -23.76
CA HIS A 116 -14.85 -1.90 -25.20
C HIS A 116 -14.48 -3.30 -25.72
N ARG A 117 -15.18 -3.76 -26.78
CA ARG A 117 -15.10 -5.15 -27.26
C ARG A 117 -13.67 -5.58 -27.65
N ASP A 118 -12.94 -4.71 -28.33
CA ASP A 118 -11.59 -5.04 -28.81
C ASP A 118 -10.55 -5.18 -27.70
N THR A 119 -10.63 -4.33 -26.69
CA THR A 119 -9.70 -4.29 -25.57
C THR A 119 -10.03 -5.41 -24.59
N TRP A 120 -11.33 -5.69 -24.36
CA TRP A 120 -11.79 -6.84 -23.58
C TRP A 120 -11.36 -8.18 -24.17
N LYS A 121 -11.54 -8.38 -25.50
CA LYS A 121 -11.10 -9.60 -26.19
C LYS A 121 -9.60 -9.85 -26.05
N ARG A 122 -8.80 -8.78 -25.95
CA ARG A 122 -7.35 -8.82 -25.74
C ARG A 122 -6.95 -8.82 -24.26
N SER A 123 -7.93 -8.78 -23.35
CA SER A 123 -7.74 -8.66 -21.91
C SER A 123 -6.81 -7.50 -21.52
N LEU A 124 -6.91 -6.38 -22.23
CA LEU A 124 -6.12 -5.20 -21.92
C LEU A 124 -6.59 -4.61 -20.58
N ARG A 125 -5.63 -4.43 -19.67
CA ARG A 125 -5.86 -3.89 -18.34
C ARG A 125 -4.57 -3.28 -17.82
N ILE A 126 -4.70 -2.20 -17.07
CA ILE A 126 -3.64 -1.63 -16.25
C ILE A 126 -3.65 -2.37 -14.91
N CYS A 127 -2.51 -2.94 -14.50
CA CYS A 127 -2.39 -3.50 -13.16
C CYS A 127 -2.36 -2.36 -12.13
N THR A 128 -3.35 -2.34 -11.24
CA THR A 128 -3.50 -1.35 -10.17
C THR A 128 -3.14 -1.97 -8.83
N TYR A 129 -2.84 -1.14 -7.84
CA TYR A 129 -2.59 -1.55 -6.46
C TYR A 129 -3.25 -0.57 -5.48
N THR A 130 -3.49 -1.02 -4.24
CA THR A 130 -4.21 -0.19 -3.28
C THR A 130 -3.28 0.78 -2.54
N VAL A 131 -3.66 2.05 -2.44
CA VAL A 131 -3.00 3.08 -1.63
C VAL A 131 -3.98 3.69 -0.65
N VAL A 132 -3.64 3.64 0.65
CA VAL A 132 -4.46 4.21 1.73
C VAL A 132 -3.65 5.29 2.45
N PRO A 133 -3.90 6.58 2.15
CA PRO A 133 -3.26 7.68 2.87
C PRO A 133 -3.89 7.82 4.27
N PHE A 134 -3.06 7.89 5.30
CA PHE A 134 -3.50 8.13 6.68
C PHE A 134 -3.34 9.59 7.10
N THR A 135 -2.25 10.23 6.66
CA THR A 135 -1.98 11.66 6.86
C THR A 135 -1.55 12.30 5.54
N SER A 136 -1.16 13.58 5.57
CA SER A 136 -0.56 14.24 4.42
C SER A 136 0.79 13.69 4.00
N SER A 137 1.46 12.94 4.88
CA SER A 137 2.85 12.48 4.72
C SER A 137 3.04 11.00 5.01
N ALA A 138 2.01 10.27 5.46
CA ALA A 138 2.11 8.87 5.84
C ALA A 138 0.90 8.05 5.38
N GLY A 139 1.14 6.78 5.06
CA GLY A 139 0.12 5.86 4.58
C GLY A 139 0.67 4.47 4.31
N VAL A 140 -0.17 3.63 3.72
CA VAL A 140 0.17 2.25 3.40
C VAL A 140 -0.20 1.91 1.95
N LEU A 141 0.67 1.16 1.30
CA LEU A 141 0.50 0.68 -0.07
C LEU A 141 0.49 -0.85 -0.08
N GLU A 142 -0.24 -1.41 -1.01
CA GLU A 142 -0.17 -2.83 -1.32
C GLU A 142 1.19 -3.19 -1.93
N TRP A 143 1.81 -4.27 -1.47
CA TRP A 143 2.98 -4.83 -2.13
C TRP A 143 2.55 -5.85 -3.20
N VAL A 144 2.85 -5.56 -4.46
CA VAL A 144 2.53 -6.45 -5.57
C VAL A 144 3.49 -7.65 -5.58
N ASN A 145 2.95 -8.83 -5.28
CA ASN A 145 3.72 -10.08 -5.24
C ASN A 145 4.23 -10.49 -6.63
N GLY A 146 5.39 -11.17 -6.66
CA GLY A 146 5.98 -11.68 -7.91
C GLY A 146 6.59 -10.60 -8.81
N THR A 147 6.79 -9.38 -8.29
CA THR A 147 7.40 -8.27 -9.02
C THR A 147 8.82 -7.99 -8.53
N VAL A 148 9.63 -7.42 -9.41
CA VAL A 148 10.95 -6.83 -9.12
C VAL A 148 11.04 -5.51 -9.88
N PRO A 149 11.62 -4.44 -9.31
CA PRO A 149 11.82 -3.20 -10.04
C PRO A 149 12.62 -3.44 -11.32
N LEU A 150 12.18 -2.86 -12.43
CA LEU A 150 12.84 -3.04 -13.73
C LEU A 150 14.32 -2.64 -13.66
N GLY A 151 14.65 -1.55 -12.97
CA GLY A 151 16.03 -1.14 -12.74
C GLY A 151 16.87 -2.20 -12.03
N GLU A 152 16.34 -2.83 -10.99
CA GLU A 152 17.04 -3.91 -10.29
C GLU A 152 17.34 -5.10 -11.20
N TYR A 153 16.39 -5.48 -12.07
CA TYR A 153 16.64 -6.54 -13.05
C TYR A 153 17.69 -6.15 -14.10
N LEU A 154 17.60 -4.92 -14.63
CA LEU A 154 18.45 -4.45 -15.72
C LEU A 154 19.89 -4.17 -15.28
N ILE A 155 20.09 -3.45 -14.18
CA ILE A 155 21.42 -2.99 -13.72
C ILE A 155 21.89 -3.62 -12.40
N GLY A 156 21.06 -4.47 -11.77
CA GLY A 156 21.34 -5.08 -10.47
C GLY A 156 21.05 -4.13 -9.30
N ARG A 157 20.82 -4.69 -8.10
CA ARG A 157 20.59 -3.91 -6.86
C ARG A 157 21.69 -2.90 -6.58
N MET A 158 22.94 -3.32 -6.80
CA MET A 158 24.12 -2.49 -6.57
C MET A 158 24.52 -1.65 -7.78
N ARG A 159 23.65 -1.58 -8.82
CA ARG A 159 23.92 -0.88 -10.09
C ARG A 159 25.21 -1.34 -10.79
N SER A 160 25.65 -2.55 -10.45
CA SER A 160 26.81 -3.24 -10.97
C SER A 160 26.38 -4.65 -11.40
N GLY A 161 26.03 -4.78 -12.68
CA GLY A 161 25.57 -6.04 -13.27
C GLY A 161 24.16 -5.98 -13.84
N GLY A 162 23.34 -6.98 -13.52
CA GLY A 162 21.99 -7.14 -14.07
C GLY A 162 21.97 -7.72 -15.48
N ALA A 163 20.82 -7.64 -16.17
CA ALA A 163 20.71 -8.08 -17.56
C ALA A 163 21.67 -7.29 -18.49
N HIS A 164 21.83 -5.98 -18.27
CA HIS A 164 22.72 -5.14 -19.08
C HIS A 164 24.17 -5.58 -18.97
N GLY A 165 24.67 -5.79 -17.75
CA GLY A 165 26.05 -6.29 -17.56
C GLY A 165 26.28 -7.72 -18.03
N ARG A 166 25.23 -8.58 -18.08
CA ARG A 166 25.33 -9.98 -18.51
C ARG A 166 25.32 -10.15 -20.03
N TYR A 167 24.49 -9.36 -20.73
CA TYR A 167 24.24 -9.54 -22.16
C TYR A 167 24.81 -8.40 -23.02
N GLY A 168 25.07 -7.22 -22.46
CA GLY A 168 25.65 -6.06 -23.15
C GLY A 168 27.17 -5.95 -22.95
N ALA A 169 27.90 -7.04 -23.15
CA ALA A 169 29.36 -7.04 -22.96
C ALA A 169 30.03 -6.06 -23.95
N GLY A 170 30.72 -5.04 -23.44
CA GLY A 170 31.36 -3.99 -24.22
C GLY A 170 30.61 -2.65 -24.24
N ASP A 171 29.35 -2.63 -23.81
CA ASP A 171 28.56 -1.40 -23.72
C ASP A 171 28.95 -0.56 -22.50
N CYS A 172 28.58 0.73 -22.53
CA CYS A 172 28.73 1.61 -21.38
C CYS A 172 27.96 1.08 -20.16
N THR A 173 28.60 1.12 -19.00
CA THR A 173 27.97 0.73 -17.73
C THR A 173 27.02 1.83 -17.26
N PHE A 174 26.09 1.49 -16.35
CA PHE A 174 25.16 2.46 -15.74
C PHE A 174 25.87 3.73 -15.23
N LEU A 175 27.03 3.58 -14.57
CA LEU A 175 27.80 4.70 -14.04
C LEU A 175 28.39 5.61 -15.12
N LYS A 176 28.56 5.13 -16.36
CA LYS A 176 29.07 5.92 -17.48
C LYS A 176 27.96 6.62 -18.27
N CYS A 177 26.72 6.12 -18.20
CA CYS A 177 25.59 6.65 -18.97
C CYS A 177 24.77 7.72 -18.23
N ARG A 178 24.95 7.86 -16.91
CA ARG A 178 24.22 8.80 -16.05
C ARG A 178 24.94 10.13 -15.96
#